data_AF-A0A1S1LHN9-F1
#
_entry.id   AF-A0A1S1LHN9-F1
#
_cell.length_a   1.000
_cell.length_b   1.000
_cell.length_c   1.000
_cell.angle_alpha   90.00
_cell.angle_beta   90.00
_cell.angle_gamma   90.00
#
_symmetry.space_group_name_H-M   'P 1'
#
loop_
_entity.id
_entity.type
_entity.pdbx_description
1 polymer ?
#
loop_
_entity_poly.entity_id
_entity_poly.type
_entity_poly.pdbx_seq_one_letter_code
_entity_poly.pdbx_strand_id
1 'polypeptide(L)'
;MTDLATFQRALDLYGAAAYWRYRTAEQAGEGSQTALAAASLADELRDQTVRFGASDEQVDDAEQYARTCILKGRKPSKASWSFEDFQRDYDKL
;
A
#
# COMPACT_ATOMS: atom_id res chain seq x y z
N MET A 1 -18.14 -4.13 14.51
CA MET A 1 -17.20 -3.05 14.83
C MET A 1 -15.81 -3.61 14.67
N THR A 2 -15.06 -3.15 13.67
CA THR A 2 -13.62 -3.42 13.57
C THR A 2 -12.92 -2.75 14.75
N ASP A 3 -12.01 -3.44 15.42
CA ASP A 3 -11.23 -2.79 16.47
C ASP A 3 -10.23 -1.80 15.86
N LEU A 4 -9.81 -0.80 16.65
CA LEU A 4 -8.95 0.29 16.19
C LEU A 4 -7.60 -0.21 15.65
N ALA A 5 -7.07 -1.31 16.19
CA ALA A 5 -5.78 -1.85 15.76
C ALA A 5 -5.89 -2.52 14.38
N THR A 6 -6.97 -3.26 14.13
CA THR A 6 -7.27 -3.85 12.83
C THR A 6 -7.49 -2.75 11.77
N PHE A 7 -8.21 -1.68 12.13
CA PHE A 7 -8.41 -0.52 11.27
C PHE A 7 -7.08 0.17 10.89
N GLN A 8 -6.26 0.53 11.89
CA GLN A 8 -4.98 1.19 11.66
C GLN A 8 -4.03 0.31 10.83
N ARG A 9 -4.02 -1.00 11.11
CA ARG A 9 -3.21 -1.95 10.36
C ARG A 9 -3.60 -1.99 8.88
N ALA A 10 -4.89 -1.91 8.57
CA ALA A 10 -5.36 -1.88 7.19
C ALA A 10 -4.88 -0.62 6.46
N LEU A 11 -5.01 0.56 7.08
CA LEU A 11 -4.47 1.81 6.55
C LEU A 11 -2.96 1.75 6.32
N ASP A 12 -2.21 1.23 7.28
CA ASP A 12 -0.76 1.12 7.16
C ASP A 12 -0.34 0.18 6.01
N LEU A 13 -1.05 -0.94 5.83
CA LEU A 13 -0.83 -1.87 4.73
C LEU A 13 -1.21 -1.26 3.38
N TYR A 14 -2.32 -0.54 3.31
CA TYR A 14 -2.70 0.17 2.09
C TYR A 14 -1.67 1.24 1.71
N GLY A 15 -1.21 2.07 2.67
CA GLY A 15 -0.15 3.04 2.40
C GLY A 15 1.15 2.40 1.91
N ALA A 16 1.51 1.23 2.43
CA ALA A 16 2.64 0.44 1.94
C ALA A 16 2.43 -0.11 0.52
N ALA A 17 1.22 -0.57 0.20
CA ALA A 17 0.90 -1.06 -1.14
C ALA A 17 0.83 0.07 -2.18
N ALA A 18 0.26 1.22 -1.82
CA ALA A 18 0.27 2.43 -2.63
C ALA A 18 1.71 2.87 -2.95
N TYR A 19 2.62 2.78 -1.97
CA TYR A 19 4.05 3.03 -2.21
C TYR A 19 4.61 2.12 -3.29
N TRP A 20 4.36 0.81 -3.22
CA TRP A 20 4.86 -0.13 -4.22
C TRP A 20 4.22 0.06 -5.59
N ARG A 21 2.93 0.39 -5.67
CA ARG A 21 2.25 0.72 -6.93
C ARG A 21 2.99 1.80 -7.70
N TYR A 22 3.33 2.92 -7.04
CA TYR A 22 4.07 4.00 -7.69
C TYR A 22 5.53 3.64 -7.92
N ARG A 23 6.18 3.02 -6.93
CA ARG A 23 7.62 2.75 -6.99
C ARG A 23 7.98 1.75 -8.09
N THR A 24 7.18 0.70 -8.25
CA THR A 24 7.39 -0.31 -9.30
C THR A 24 7.06 0.25 -10.68
N ALA A 25 6.04 1.09 -10.80
CA ALA A 25 5.75 1.84 -12.03
C ALA A 25 6.93 2.75 -12.43
N GLU A 26 7.53 3.48 -11.49
CA GLU A 26 8.72 4.31 -11.73
C GLU A 26 9.96 3.49 -12.12
N GLN A 27 10.16 2.32 -11.52
CA GLN A 27 11.39 1.52 -11.70
C GLN A 27 11.36 0.58 -12.91
N ALA A 28 10.23 -0.09 -13.14
CA ALA A 28 10.08 -1.15 -14.14
C ALA A 28 9.15 -0.76 -15.31
N GLY A 29 8.47 0.38 -15.20
CA GLY A 29 7.43 0.82 -16.14
C GLY A 29 6.06 0.27 -15.77
N GLU A 30 5.03 1.08 -16.03
CA GLU A 30 3.62 0.80 -15.66
C GLU A 30 3.08 -0.53 -16.22
N GLY A 31 3.57 -0.99 -17.37
CA GLY A 31 3.15 -2.24 -18.00
C GLY A 31 3.91 -3.49 -17.55
N SER A 32 4.89 -3.36 -16.64
CA SER A 32 5.64 -4.51 -16.15
C SER A 32 4.77 -5.41 -15.28
N GLN A 33 5.04 -6.72 -15.29
CA GLN A 33 4.30 -7.68 -14.47
C GLN A 33 4.33 -7.31 -12.98
N THR A 34 5.47 -6.82 -12.48
CA THR A 34 5.62 -6.36 -11.10
C THR A 34 4.78 -5.11 -10.81
N ALA A 35 4.74 -4.13 -11.72
CA ALA A 35 3.92 -2.93 -11.54
C ALA A 35 2.42 -3.26 -11.55
N LEU A 36 1.99 -4.18 -12.42
CA LEU A 36 0.61 -4.65 -12.46
C LEU A 36 0.24 -5.39 -11.17
N ALA A 37 1.11 -6.28 -10.68
CA ALA A 37 0.89 -6.99 -9.42
C ALA A 37 0.81 -6.03 -8.21
N ALA A 38 1.68 -5.01 -8.16
CA ALA A 38 1.66 -4.00 -7.12
C ALA A 38 0.40 -3.12 -7.18
N ALA A 39 -0.07 -2.78 -8.38
CA ALA A 39 -1.32 -2.06 -8.58
C ALA A 39 -2.52 -2.89 -8.09
N SER A 40 -2.61 -4.17 -8.49
CA SER A 40 -3.69 -5.06 -8.05
C SER A 40 -3.75 -5.21 -6.54
N LEU A 41 -2.60 -5.44 -5.89
CA LEU A 41 -2.54 -5.56 -4.42
C LEU A 41 -2.93 -4.26 -3.72
N ALA A 42 -2.55 -3.10 -4.28
CA ALA A 42 -2.96 -1.81 -3.74
C ALA A 42 -4.47 -1.58 -3.83
N ASP A 43 -5.11 -2.01 -4.92
CA ASP A 43 -6.56 -1.91 -5.09
C ASP A 43 -7.31 -2.86 -4.11
N GLU A 44 -6.81 -4.09 -3.92
CA GLU A 44 -7.36 -5.03 -2.92
C GLU A 44 -7.28 -4.47 -1.49
N LEU A 45 -6.15 -3.87 -1.12
CA LEU A 45 -5.94 -3.27 0.19
C LEU A 45 -6.74 -1.98 0.39
N ARG A 46 -7.00 -1.22 -0.68
CA ARG A 46 -7.90 -0.07 -0.66
C ARG A 46 -9.32 -0.53 -0.28
N ASP A 47 -9.84 -1.53 -0.98
CA ASP A 47 -11.15 -2.10 -0.73
C ASP A 47 -11.27 -2.66 0.69
N GLN A 48 -10.23 -3.35 1.16
CA GLN A 48 -10.19 -3.88 2.52
C GLN A 48 -10.25 -2.76 3.57
N THR A 49 -9.50 -1.67 3.35
CA THR A 49 -9.45 -0.54 4.28
C THR A 49 -10.79 0.20 4.34
N VAL A 50 -11.46 0.39 3.21
CA VAL A 50 -12.82 0.93 3.14
C VAL A 50 -13.82 0.03 3.88
N ARG A 51 -13.74 -1.30 3.71
CA ARG A 51 -14.59 -2.25 4.45
C ARG A 51 -14.39 -2.18 5.96
N PHE A 52 -13.20 -1.81 6.41
CA PHE A 52 -12.92 -1.58 7.83
C PHE A 52 -13.34 -0.21 8.35
N GLY A 53 -13.92 0.64 7.50
CA GLY A 53 -14.54 1.91 7.87
C GLY A 53 -13.68 3.14 7.60
N ALA A 54 -12.66 3.03 6.74
CA ALA A 54 -11.88 4.20 6.35
C ALA A 54 -12.75 5.18 5.56
N SER A 55 -12.64 6.47 5.88
CA SER A 55 -13.19 7.51 5.01
C SER A 55 -12.32 7.67 3.77
N ASP A 56 -12.90 8.28 2.73
CA ASP A 56 -12.15 8.63 1.52
C ASP A 56 -10.95 9.52 1.84
N GLU A 57 -11.09 10.47 2.78
CA GLU A 57 -10.00 11.33 3.24
C GLU A 57 -8.83 10.53 3.85
N GLN A 58 -9.10 9.50 4.65
CA GLN A 58 -8.06 8.66 5.24
C GLN A 58 -7.34 7.80 4.20
N VAL A 59 -8.06 7.34 3.18
CA VAL A 59 -7.49 6.62 2.03
C VAL A 59 -6.61 7.57 1.22
N ASP A 60 -7.10 8.76 0.90
CA ASP A 60 -6.36 9.77 0.15
C ASP A 60 -5.09 10.22 0.91
N ASP A 61 -5.17 10.40 2.23
CA ASP A 61 -4.02 10.70 3.09
C ASP A 61 -2.96 9.61 3.07
N ALA A 62 -3.37 8.33 3.11
CA ALA A 62 -2.46 7.20 3.01
C ALA A 62 -1.75 7.14 1.65
N GLU A 63 -2.48 7.43 0.56
CA GLU A 63 -1.93 7.51 -0.79
C GLU A 63 -0.95 8.69 -0.94
N GLN A 64 -1.32 9.86 -0.40
CA GLN A 64 -0.48 11.06 -0.39
C GLN A 64 0.79 10.86 0.45
N TYR A 65 0.68 10.15 1.59
CA TYR A 65 1.82 9.75 2.40
C TYR A 65 2.79 8.85 1.61
N ALA A 66 2.28 7.86 0.89
CA ALA A 66 3.10 6.97 0.05
C ALA A 66 3.89 7.75 -1.03
N ARG A 67 3.23 8.68 -1.73
CA ARG A 67 3.89 9.58 -2.71
C ARG A 67 4.95 10.46 -2.03
N THR A 68 4.65 11.00 -0.86
CA THR A 68 5.60 11.80 -0.08
C THR A 68 6.83 10.99 0.33
N CYS A 69 6.67 9.71 0.67
CA CYS A 69 7.78 8.82 0.95
C CYS A 69 8.71 8.68 -0.26
N ILE A 70 8.16 8.45 -1.46
CA ILE A 70 8.94 8.34 -2.71
C ILE A 70 9.73 9.63 -2.96
N LEU A 71 9.05 10.78 -2.91
CA LEU A 71 9.68 12.09 -3.12
C LEU A 71 10.82 12.37 -2.14
N LYS A 72 10.72 11.85 -0.91
CA LYS A 72 11.74 12.01 0.15
C LYS A 72 12.79 10.90 0.15
N GLY A 73 12.75 9.94 -0.78
CA GLY A 73 13.64 8.78 -0.77
C GLY A 73 13.46 7.88 0.46
N ARG A 74 12.26 7.84 1.02
CA ARG A 74 11.88 7.02 2.18
C ARG A 74 10.89 5.94 1.77
N LYS A 75 10.59 5.02 2.69
CA LYS A 75 9.53 4.01 2.55
C LYS A 75 8.59 4.04 3.76
N PRO A 76 7.30 3.71 3.58
CA PRO A 76 6.41 3.38 4.70
C PRO A 76 6.99 2.25 5.55
N SER A 77 6.67 2.24 6.85
CA SER A 77 7.18 1.23 7.80
C SER A 77 6.76 -0.19 7.47
N LYS A 78 5.55 -0.37 6.90
CA LYS A 78 4.98 -1.66 6.51
C LYS A 78 5.36 -2.11 5.10
N ALA A 79 6.13 -1.34 4.34
CA ALA A 79 6.44 -1.65 2.94
C ALA A 79 7.54 -2.73 2.76
N SER A 80 8.07 -3.34 3.81
CA SER A 80 9.20 -4.30 3.73
C SER A 80 10.37 -3.75 2.90
N TRP A 81 11.28 -4.60 2.39
CA TRP A 81 12.47 -4.15 1.63
C TRP A 81 12.28 -4.16 0.11
N SER A 82 11.50 -5.10 -0.41
CA SER A 82 11.07 -5.20 -1.80
C SER A 82 9.56 -5.44 -1.88
N PHE A 83 9.00 -5.28 -3.08
CA PHE A 83 7.60 -5.62 -3.31
C PHE A 83 7.34 -7.11 -3.07
N GLU A 84 8.25 -8.00 -3.49
CA GLU A 84 8.11 -9.44 -3.29
C GLU A 84 8.14 -9.82 -1.81
N ASP A 85 8.96 -9.15 -0.99
CA ASP A 85 8.99 -9.36 0.45
C ASP A 85 7.71 -8.83 1.11
N PHE A 86 7.24 -7.65 0.67
CA PHE A 86 5.97 -7.09 1.14
C PHE A 86 4.78 -8.02 0.84
N GLN A 87 4.68 -8.51 -0.40
CA GLN A 87 3.63 -9.43 -0.82
C GLN A 87 3.68 -10.73 -0.01
N ARG A 88 4.88 -11.31 0.17
CA ARG A 88 5.06 -12.52 0.98
C ARG A 88 4.70 -12.31 2.45
N ASP A 89 5.00 -11.14 3.01
CA ASP A 89 4.64 -10.80 4.38
C ASP A 89 3.13 -10.62 4.53
N TYR A 90 2.47 -10.05 3.52
CA TYR A 90 1.01 -9.91 3.45
C TYR A 90 0.28 -11.25 3.36
N ASP A 91 0.74 -12.17 2.51
CA ASP A 91 0.12 -13.49 2.30
C ASP A 91 0.13 -14.39 3.56
N LYS A 92 0.92 -14.03 4.57
CA LYS A 92 1.02 -14.75 5.86
C LYS A 92 0.09 -14.20 6.94
N LEU A 93 -0.59 -13.08 6.69
CA LEU A 93 -1.44 -12.39 7.67
C LEU A 93 -2.85 -12.98 7.73
#